data_AF-A0A2N2T6U0-F1
#
_entry.id   AF-A0A2N2T6U0-F1
#
_cell.length_a   1.000
_cell.length_b   1.000
_cell.length_c   1.000
_cell.angle_alpha   90.00
_cell.angle_beta   90.00
_cell.angle_gamma   90.00
#
_symmetry.space_group_name_H-M   'P 1'
#
loop_
_entity.id
_entity.type
_entity.pdbx_description
1 polymer ?
#
loop_
_entity_poly.entity_id
_entity_poly.type
_entity_poly.pdbx_seq_one_letter_code
_entity_poly.pdbx_strand_id
1 'polypeptide(L)'
;MAISLLSVALSSGVLAQSRVINQTREQQTQTGESTQQRVARIHSQLDTNDLLVAQIWGMSNEEMVRAKVLLKGPRASFSVENLSPVEALGIHARDEKERVKYAEMFARALQADVERSLAWSRTFQEVQARLFPNQVVVDYSGQAPVAVPTATADMLGVPRTLVQDPAPSARRSANAKKR
;
A
#
# COMPACT_ATOMS: atom_id res chain seq x y z
N MET A 1 -3.27 -100.67 -7.15
CA MET A 1 -2.13 -101.47 -6.63
C MET A 1 -0.88 -101.01 -7.38
N ALA A 2 0.14 -100.58 -6.63
CA ALA A 2 1.54 -100.31 -7.04
C ALA A 2 1.79 -99.14 -8.05
N ILE A 3 2.48 -98.05 -7.66
CA ILE A 3 3.96 -97.83 -7.65
C ILE A 3 4.50 -97.75 -9.10
N SER A 4 5.39 -96.88 -9.57
CA SER A 4 6.09 -95.66 -9.14
C SER A 4 6.87 -95.21 -10.41
N LEU A 5 7.29 -93.94 -10.51
CA LEU A 5 8.71 -93.54 -10.53
C LEU A 5 8.93 -92.15 -11.13
N LEU A 6 9.87 -91.49 -10.46
CA LEU A 6 10.34 -90.12 -10.56
C LEU A 6 11.23 -89.91 -11.79
N SER A 7 11.17 -88.72 -12.40
CA SER A 7 12.29 -88.18 -13.18
C SER A 7 12.32 -86.66 -13.05
N VAL A 8 13.43 -86.17 -12.51
CA VAL A 8 13.79 -84.76 -12.35
C VAL A 8 14.38 -84.25 -13.67
N ALA A 9 14.01 -83.04 -14.08
CA ALA A 9 14.75 -82.25 -15.06
C ALA A 9 14.85 -80.80 -14.57
N LEU A 10 16.07 -80.26 -14.66
CA LEU A 10 16.53 -78.99 -14.11
C LEU A 10 16.39 -77.84 -15.13
N SER A 11 16.19 -76.64 -14.60
CA SER A 11 16.68 -75.34 -15.10
C SER A 11 16.04 -74.71 -16.36
N SER A 12 15.43 -73.53 -16.19
CA SER A 12 16.03 -72.22 -16.54
C SER A 12 14.97 -71.12 -16.51
N GLY A 13 15.24 -70.04 -15.78
CA GLY A 13 14.36 -68.87 -15.72
C GLY A 13 14.46 -67.99 -16.97
N VAL A 14 13.34 -67.33 -17.29
CA VAL A 14 13.31 -66.11 -18.09
C VAL A 14 12.33 -65.15 -17.41
N LEU A 15 12.85 -64.00 -16.98
CA LEU A 15 12.08 -62.86 -16.48
C LEU A 15 11.34 -62.21 -17.65
N ALA A 16 10.02 -62.36 -17.71
CA ALA A 16 9.18 -61.55 -18.59
C ALA A 16 8.67 -60.33 -17.81
N GLN A 17 9.19 -59.16 -18.19
CA GLN A 17 8.92 -57.85 -17.58
C GLN A 17 7.44 -57.46 -17.74
N SER A 18 6.86 -57.00 -16.64
CA SER A 18 5.54 -56.37 -16.58
C SER A 18 5.52 -55.11 -17.43
N ARG A 19 4.97 -55.16 -18.64
CA ARG A 19 4.55 -53.95 -19.36
C ARG A 19 3.29 -53.43 -18.69
N VAL A 20 3.47 -52.56 -17.70
CA VAL A 20 2.42 -51.63 -17.28
C VAL A 20 2.17 -50.71 -18.47
N ILE A 21 1.10 -51.00 -19.22
CA ILE A 21 0.61 -50.11 -20.27
C ILE A 21 0.07 -48.87 -19.54
N ASN A 22 0.88 -47.81 -19.48
CA ASN A 22 0.42 -46.49 -19.11
C ASN A 22 -0.61 -46.06 -20.16
N GLN A 23 -1.88 -46.35 -19.90
CA GLN A 23 -3.00 -45.64 -20.52
C GLN A 23 -2.97 -44.23 -19.95
N THR A 24 -2.22 -43.34 -20.60
CA THR A 24 -2.47 -41.91 -20.50
C THR A 24 -3.88 -41.70 -21.04
N ARG A 25 -4.86 -41.66 -20.13
CA ARG A 25 -6.15 -41.05 -20.44
C ARG A 25 -5.82 -39.61 -20.80
N GLU A 26 -5.78 -39.32 -22.09
CA GLU A 26 -6.10 -38.00 -22.61
C GLU A 26 -7.54 -37.69 -22.21
N GLN A 27 -7.72 -37.34 -20.92
CA GLN A 27 -8.86 -36.56 -20.52
C GLN A 27 -8.70 -35.24 -21.26
N GLN A 28 -9.50 -35.11 -22.30
CA GLN A 28 -9.90 -33.86 -22.94
C GLN A 28 -9.64 -32.70 -21.99
N THR A 29 -8.56 -31.96 -22.23
CA THR A 29 -8.33 -30.69 -21.57
C THR A 29 -9.40 -29.76 -22.14
N GLN A 30 -10.59 -29.78 -21.55
CA GLN A 30 -11.50 -28.65 -21.64
C GLN A 30 -10.68 -27.47 -21.17
N THR A 31 -10.42 -26.53 -22.07
CA THR A 31 -9.64 -25.31 -21.84
C THR A 31 -10.13 -24.66 -20.54
N GLY A 32 -9.40 -24.92 -19.46
CA GLY A 32 -9.70 -24.36 -18.16
C GLY A 32 -9.49 -22.86 -18.26
N GLU A 33 -10.57 -22.11 -18.20
CA GLU A 33 -10.51 -20.65 -18.12
C GLU A 33 -9.50 -20.27 -17.05
N SER A 34 -8.53 -19.42 -17.39
CA SER A 34 -7.61 -18.92 -16.38
C SER A 34 -8.41 -18.17 -15.31
N THR A 35 -7.98 -18.22 -14.05
CA THR A 35 -8.64 -17.48 -12.96
C THR A 35 -8.86 -16.01 -13.32
N GLN A 36 -7.94 -15.42 -14.08
CA GLN A 36 -8.05 -14.05 -14.60
C GLN A 36 -9.22 -13.89 -15.59
N GLN A 37 -9.43 -14.83 -16.52
CA GLN A 37 -10.55 -14.79 -17.46
C GLN A 37 -11.89 -14.93 -16.76
N ARG A 38 -11.98 -15.74 -15.70
CA ARG A 38 -13.19 -15.88 -14.89
C ARG A 38 -13.51 -14.60 -14.13
N VAL A 39 -12.53 -14.01 -13.44
CA VAL A 39 -12.68 -12.72 -12.73
C VAL A 39 -13.08 -11.62 -13.71
N ALA A 40 -12.44 -11.57 -14.88
CA ALA A 40 -12.76 -10.59 -15.91
C ALA A 40 -14.22 -10.69 -16.35
N ARG A 41 -14.76 -11.90 -16.50
CA ARG A 41 -16.16 -12.12 -16.88
C ARG A 41 -17.15 -11.72 -15.78
N ILE A 42 -16.85 -12.04 -14.53
CA ILE A 42 -17.71 -11.72 -13.38
C ILE A 42 -17.75 -10.21 -13.12
N HIS A 43 -16.62 -9.53 -13.32
CA HIS A 43 -16.45 -8.12 -12.99
C HIS A 43 -16.38 -7.20 -14.22
N SER A 44 -16.81 -7.67 -15.40
CA SER A 44 -16.86 -6.85 -16.62
C SER A 44 -18.01 -5.86 -16.64
N GLN A 45 -19.06 -6.11 -15.85
CA GLN A 45 -20.23 -5.24 -15.79
C GLN A 45 -20.01 -4.11 -14.77
N LEU A 46 -20.30 -2.89 -15.21
CA LEU A 46 -20.29 -1.70 -14.37
C LEU A 46 -21.68 -1.47 -13.76
N ASP A 47 -21.71 -1.25 -12.46
CA ASP A 47 -22.90 -0.76 -11.75
C ASP A 47 -22.87 0.77 -11.62
N THR A 48 -23.91 1.34 -11.02
CA THR A 48 -24.03 2.79 -10.84
C THR A 48 -22.87 3.38 -10.02
N ASN A 49 -22.34 2.64 -9.03
CA ASN A 49 -21.23 3.11 -8.23
C ASN A 49 -19.94 3.15 -9.08
N ASP A 50 -19.68 2.11 -9.86
CA ASP A 50 -18.50 2.10 -10.74
C ASP A 50 -18.53 3.26 -11.73
N LEU A 51 -19.69 3.56 -12.32
CA LEU A 51 -19.85 4.67 -13.26
C LEU A 51 -19.62 6.02 -12.57
N LEU A 52 -20.12 6.20 -11.35
CA LEU A 52 -19.85 7.41 -10.56
C LEU A 52 -18.36 7.56 -10.26
N VAL A 53 -17.70 6.48 -9.83
CA VAL A 53 -16.27 6.47 -9.54
C VAL A 53 -15.47 6.79 -10.81
N ALA A 54 -15.89 6.26 -11.96
CA ALA A 54 -15.25 6.53 -13.25
C ALA A 54 -15.34 8.02 -13.59
N GLN A 55 -16.52 8.61 -13.37
CA GLN A 55 -16.73 10.04 -13.57
C GLN A 55 -15.88 10.90 -12.63
N ILE A 56 -15.81 10.55 -11.33
CA ILE A 56 -15.00 11.27 -10.34
C ILE A 56 -13.52 11.29 -10.75
N TRP A 57 -13.01 10.16 -11.25
CA TRP A 57 -11.63 10.04 -11.70
C TRP A 57 -11.39 10.53 -13.13
N GLY A 58 -12.44 10.85 -13.90
CA GLY A 58 -12.32 11.22 -15.31
C GLY A 58 -11.88 10.06 -16.21
N MET A 59 -12.27 8.83 -15.88
CA MET A 59 -11.91 7.59 -16.55
C MET A 59 -12.97 7.18 -17.58
N SER A 60 -12.55 6.45 -18.62
CA SER A 60 -13.52 5.78 -19.51
C SER A 60 -14.15 4.56 -18.84
N ASN A 61 -15.26 4.08 -19.40
CA ASN A 61 -15.91 2.85 -18.93
C ASN A 61 -14.97 1.64 -19.07
N GLU A 62 -14.19 1.58 -20.14
CA GLU A 62 -13.22 0.50 -20.38
C GLU A 62 -12.10 0.51 -19.34
N GLU A 63 -11.62 1.71 -18.96
CA GLU A 63 -10.64 1.87 -17.90
C GLU A 63 -11.21 1.43 -16.55
N MET A 64 -12.47 1.78 -16.26
CA MET A 64 -13.13 1.36 -15.04
C MET A 64 -13.33 -0.16 -14.98
N VAL A 65 -13.74 -0.80 -16.08
CA VAL A 65 -13.84 -2.27 -16.17
C VAL A 65 -12.48 -2.90 -15.86
N ARG A 66 -11.40 -2.40 -16.47
CA ARG A 66 -10.05 -2.91 -16.23
C ARG A 66 -9.64 -2.73 -14.77
N ALA A 67 -9.92 -1.57 -14.18
CA ALA A 67 -9.63 -1.31 -12.77
C ALA A 67 -10.42 -2.24 -11.85
N LYS A 68 -11.71 -2.47 -12.11
CA LYS A 68 -12.58 -3.36 -11.34
C LYS A 68 -12.06 -4.80 -11.38
N VAL A 69 -11.66 -5.29 -12.55
CA VAL A 69 -11.05 -6.63 -12.70
C VAL A 69 -9.74 -6.75 -11.94
N LEU A 70 -8.90 -5.71 -11.93
CA LEU A 70 -7.66 -5.69 -11.15
C LEU A 70 -7.94 -5.68 -9.64
N LEU A 71 -8.88 -4.87 -9.19
CA LEU A 71 -9.24 -4.71 -7.77
C LEU A 71 -10.00 -5.91 -7.20
N LYS A 72 -10.67 -6.71 -8.04
CA LYS A 72 -11.35 -7.95 -7.65
C LYS A 72 -10.55 -9.21 -7.99
N GLY A 73 -9.44 -9.06 -8.69
CA GLY A 73 -8.56 -10.14 -9.10
C GLY A 73 -7.48 -10.48 -8.06
N PRO A 74 -6.50 -11.33 -8.42
CA PRO A 74 -5.43 -11.79 -7.52
C PRO A 74 -4.61 -10.68 -6.87
N ARG A 75 -4.51 -9.53 -7.53
CA ARG A 75 -3.86 -8.32 -7.00
C ARG A 75 -4.49 -7.84 -5.68
N ALA A 76 -5.79 -8.06 -5.47
CA ALA A 76 -6.49 -7.69 -4.25
C ALA A 76 -5.81 -8.25 -2.99
N SER A 77 -5.23 -9.45 -3.08
CA SER A 77 -4.52 -10.11 -1.98
C SER A 77 -3.23 -9.40 -1.55
N PHE A 78 -2.68 -8.53 -2.39
CA PHE A 78 -1.46 -7.75 -2.12
C PHE A 78 -1.74 -6.24 -1.98
N SER A 79 -3.01 -5.85 -2.00
CA SER A 79 -3.41 -4.45 -1.98
C SER A 79 -3.79 -4.01 -0.57
N VAL A 80 -3.57 -2.74 -0.27
CA VAL A 80 -4.22 -2.09 0.87
C VAL A 80 -5.72 -2.05 0.66
N GLU A 81 -6.47 -2.04 1.76
CA GLU A 81 -7.91 -1.82 1.73
C GLU A 81 -8.19 -0.45 1.09
N ASN A 82 -9.16 -0.39 0.17
CA ASN A 82 -9.57 0.82 -0.55
C ASN A 82 -8.55 1.44 -1.52
N LEU A 83 -7.65 0.66 -2.12
CA LEU A 83 -6.81 1.20 -3.17
C LEU A 83 -7.65 1.76 -4.33
N SER A 84 -7.30 2.97 -4.79
CA SER A 84 -8.06 3.64 -5.84
C SER A 84 -7.96 2.91 -7.21
N PRO A 85 -9.00 3.03 -8.06
CA PRO A 85 -8.98 2.51 -9.42
C PRO A 85 -7.82 3.05 -10.27
N VAL A 86 -7.49 4.34 -10.12
CA VAL A 86 -6.41 4.97 -10.89
C VAL A 86 -5.04 4.42 -10.48
N GLU A 87 -4.80 4.18 -9.19
CA GLU A 87 -3.55 3.57 -8.72
C GLU A 87 -3.45 2.12 -9.17
N ALA A 88 -4.55 1.36 -9.14
CA ALA A 88 -4.58 0.01 -9.68
C ALA A 88 -4.18 -0.02 -11.16
N LEU A 89 -4.68 0.93 -11.96
CA LEU A 89 -4.29 1.05 -13.36
C LEU A 89 -2.85 1.52 -13.57
N GLY A 90 -2.33 2.43 -12.75
CA GLY A 90 -0.96 2.92 -12.81
C GLY A 90 0.08 1.84 -12.47
N ILE A 91 -0.20 1.03 -11.44
CA ILE A 91 0.65 -0.11 -11.05
C ILE A 91 0.67 -1.17 -12.17
N HIS A 92 -0.48 -1.41 -12.81
CA HIS A 92 -0.65 -2.36 -13.91
C HIS A 92 -0.72 -1.68 -15.29
N ALA A 93 -0.02 -0.56 -15.46
CA ALA A 93 0.04 0.13 -16.75
C ALA A 93 0.71 -0.78 -17.80
N ARG A 94 0.15 -0.80 -19.02
CA ARG A 94 0.66 -1.63 -20.12
C ARG A 94 1.95 -1.08 -20.72
N ASP A 95 2.13 0.22 -20.62
CA ASP A 95 3.29 0.96 -21.10
C ASP A 95 3.53 2.20 -20.25
N GLU A 96 4.62 2.90 -20.55
CA GLU A 96 5.02 4.10 -19.81
C GLU A 96 4.04 5.27 -19.99
N LYS A 97 3.40 5.38 -21.16
CA LYS A 97 2.43 6.45 -21.43
C LYS A 97 1.20 6.29 -20.55
N GLU A 98 0.71 5.06 -20.41
CA GLU A 98 -0.36 4.73 -19.48
C GLU A 98 0.05 5.01 -18.03
N ARG A 99 1.27 4.62 -17.65
CA ARG A 99 1.77 4.85 -16.28
C ARG A 99 1.77 6.33 -15.94
N VAL A 100 2.31 7.17 -16.83
CA VAL A 100 2.31 8.63 -16.68
C VAL A 100 0.89 9.18 -16.65
N LYS A 101 0.00 8.74 -17.56
CA LYS A 101 -1.41 9.16 -17.58
C LYS A 101 -2.08 8.96 -16.21
N TYR A 102 -2.01 7.76 -15.66
CA TYR A 102 -2.67 7.46 -14.38
C TYR A 102 -1.97 8.16 -13.20
N ALA A 103 -0.65 8.31 -13.23
CA ALA A 103 0.07 9.08 -12.22
C ALA A 103 -0.35 10.56 -12.22
N GLU A 104 -0.50 11.19 -13.39
CA GLU A 104 -0.99 12.56 -13.49
C GLU A 104 -2.43 12.71 -13.00
N MET A 105 -3.30 11.76 -13.33
CA MET A 105 -4.69 11.74 -12.84
C MET A 105 -4.72 11.69 -11.30
N PHE A 106 -3.93 10.80 -10.71
CA PHE A 106 -3.81 10.70 -9.25
C PHE A 106 -3.24 11.98 -8.62
N ALA A 107 -2.15 12.52 -9.18
CA ALA A 107 -1.50 13.71 -8.67
C ALA A 107 -2.44 14.94 -8.66
N ARG A 108 -3.24 15.13 -9.72
CA ARG A 108 -4.22 16.22 -9.79
C ARG A 108 -5.33 16.05 -8.74
N ALA A 109 -5.84 14.83 -8.58
CA ALA A 109 -6.88 14.55 -7.57
C ALA A 109 -6.36 14.80 -6.15
N LEU A 110 -5.16 14.31 -5.84
CA LEU A 110 -4.51 14.50 -4.55
C LEU A 110 -4.24 15.98 -4.26
N GLN A 111 -3.74 16.73 -5.25
CA GLN A 111 -3.52 18.17 -5.11
C GLN A 111 -4.83 18.90 -4.77
N ALA A 112 -5.92 18.60 -5.48
CA ALA A 112 -7.23 19.20 -5.22
C ALA A 112 -7.76 18.83 -3.82
N ASP A 113 -7.52 17.60 -3.34
CA ASP A 113 -7.91 17.18 -2.00
C ASP A 113 -7.12 17.89 -0.90
N VAL A 114 -5.80 18.03 -1.07
CA VAL A 114 -4.93 18.78 -0.15
C VAL A 114 -5.37 20.24 -0.06
N GLU A 115 -5.71 20.87 -1.17
CA GLU A 115 -6.21 22.25 -1.19
C GLU A 115 -7.51 22.41 -0.39
N ARG A 116 -8.45 21.47 -0.52
CA ARG A 116 -9.69 21.47 0.28
C ARG A 116 -9.41 21.25 1.76
N SER A 117 -8.52 20.33 2.09
CA SER A 117 -8.12 20.04 3.47
C SER A 117 -7.47 21.25 4.13
N LEU A 118 -6.62 21.97 3.41
CA LEU A 118 -6.01 23.22 3.89
C LEU A 118 -7.03 24.35 4.04
N ALA A 119 -7.96 24.49 3.09
CA ALA A 119 -9.05 25.46 3.20
C ALA A 119 -9.92 25.18 4.43
N TRP A 120 -10.32 23.92 4.63
CA TRP A 120 -11.05 23.50 5.82
C TRP A 120 -10.26 23.76 7.11
N SER A 121 -8.97 23.42 7.15
CA SER A 121 -8.12 23.61 8.32
C SER A 121 -8.04 25.08 8.73
N ARG A 122 -7.92 26.01 7.78
CA ARG A 122 -7.93 27.44 8.07
C ARG A 122 -9.27 27.89 8.66
N THR A 123 -10.38 27.55 8.01
CA THR A 123 -11.72 27.87 8.50
C THR A 123 -11.98 27.28 9.89
N PHE A 124 -11.56 26.03 10.11
CA PHE A 124 -11.69 25.37 11.40
C PHE A 124 -10.92 26.11 12.49
N GLN A 125 -9.68 26.52 12.22
CA GLN A 125 -8.88 27.32 13.17
C GLN A 125 -9.54 28.67 13.49
N GLU A 126 -10.06 29.38 12.50
CA GLU A 126 -10.79 30.64 12.69
C GLU A 126 -12.05 30.45 13.55
N VAL A 127 -12.83 29.41 13.26
CA VAL A 127 -14.03 29.06 14.03
C VAL A 127 -13.67 28.68 15.45
N GLN A 128 -12.62 27.88 15.64
CA GLN A 128 -12.13 27.45 16.95
C GLN A 128 -11.71 28.66 17.80
N ALA A 129 -10.94 29.59 17.25
CA ALA A 129 -10.50 30.81 17.94
C ALA A 129 -11.69 31.69 18.36
N ARG A 130 -12.72 31.79 17.52
CA ARG A 130 -13.93 32.56 17.82
C ARG A 130 -14.80 31.89 18.89
N LEU A 131 -14.96 30.57 18.84
CA LEU A 131 -15.79 29.84 19.78
C LEU A 131 -15.13 29.70 21.16
N PHE A 132 -13.80 29.64 21.21
CA PHE A 132 -13.04 29.38 22.43
C PHE A 132 -11.88 30.39 22.64
N PRO A 133 -12.17 31.69 22.77
CA PRO A 133 -11.15 32.75 22.76
C PRO A 133 -10.22 32.77 23.98
N ASN A 134 -10.66 32.21 25.11
CA ASN A 134 -9.90 32.21 26.37
C ASN A 134 -9.36 30.83 26.74
N GLN A 135 -9.31 29.90 25.79
CA GLN A 135 -8.84 28.55 26.06
C GLN A 135 -7.31 28.53 26.03
N VAL A 136 -6.70 28.43 27.21
CA VAL A 136 -5.24 28.33 27.38
C VAL A 136 -4.81 26.95 26.85
N VAL A 137 -4.12 26.91 25.71
CA VAL A 137 -3.64 25.66 25.08
C VAL A 137 -2.48 25.06 25.88
N VAL A 138 -1.65 25.91 26.49
CA VAL A 138 -0.58 25.52 27.41
C VAL A 138 -0.54 26.52 28.57
N ASP A 139 -0.78 26.02 29.78
CA ASP A 139 -0.68 26.84 30.99
C ASP A 139 0.74 26.79 31.54
N TYR A 140 1.39 27.94 31.56
CA TYR A 140 2.73 28.13 32.09
C TYR A 140 2.71 28.77 33.49
N SER A 141 1.53 28.99 34.07
CA SER A 141 1.39 29.56 35.41
C SER A 141 2.11 28.68 36.44
N GLY A 142 2.89 29.33 37.32
CA GLY A 142 3.65 28.64 38.37
C GLY A 142 4.93 27.92 37.93
N GLN A 143 5.30 27.94 36.64
CA GLN A 143 6.57 27.35 36.21
C GLN A 143 7.76 28.27 36.49
N ALA A 144 8.86 27.68 36.97
CA ALA A 144 10.11 28.41 37.22
C ALA A 144 10.82 28.75 35.89
N PRO A 145 11.46 29.92 35.78
CA PRO A 145 12.27 30.25 34.61
C PRO A 145 13.39 29.23 34.39
N VAL A 146 13.61 28.82 33.14
CA VAL A 146 14.65 27.86 32.77
C VAL A 146 15.76 28.58 31.99
N ALA A 147 17.01 28.26 32.31
CA ALA A 147 18.18 28.81 31.62
C ALA A 147 18.37 28.14 30.25
N VAL A 148 17.79 28.72 29.21
CA VAL A 148 17.90 28.26 27.82
C VAL A 148 18.16 29.45 26.90
N PRO A 149 18.88 29.26 25.77
CA PRO A 149 19.03 30.31 24.78
C PRO A 149 17.66 30.80 24.29
N THR A 150 17.47 32.11 24.18
CA THR A 150 16.20 32.71 23.72
C THR A 150 15.75 32.18 22.36
N ALA A 151 16.70 31.93 21.46
CA ALA A 151 16.43 31.32 20.15
C ALA A 151 15.79 29.93 20.28
N THR A 152 16.24 29.12 21.24
CA THR A 152 15.67 27.80 21.51
C THR A 152 14.26 27.90 22.12
N ALA A 153 14.03 28.88 22.98
CA ALA A 153 12.71 29.11 23.58
C ALA A 153 11.67 29.60 22.56
N ASP A 154 12.05 30.52 21.66
CA ASP A 154 11.20 31.02 20.58
C ASP A 154 10.80 29.88 19.62
N MET A 155 11.73 28.95 19.32
CA MET A 155 11.44 27.77 18.50
C MET A 155 10.42 26.81 19.13
N LEU A 156 10.35 26.76 20.46
CA LEU A 156 9.46 25.87 21.21
C LEU A 156 8.16 26.56 21.65
N GLY A 157 7.94 27.82 21.25
CA GLY A 157 6.77 28.59 21.65
C GLY A 157 6.72 28.89 23.15
N VAL A 158 7.85 28.79 23.85
CA VAL A 158 7.92 29.06 25.29
C VAL A 158 7.88 30.57 25.50
N PRO A 159 7.00 31.09 26.38
CA PRO A 159 6.97 32.50 26.70
C PRO A 159 8.33 33.00 27.19
N ARG A 160 8.82 34.10 26.63
CA ARG A 160 10.11 34.72 27.01
C ARG A 160 10.18 35.10 28.49
N THR A 161 9.05 35.24 29.17
CA THR A 161 8.95 35.46 30.62
C THR A 161 9.48 34.28 31.45
N LEU A 162 9.57 33.09 30.87
CA LEU A 162 10.12 31.88 31.49
C LEU A 162 11.55 31.56 31.05
N VAL A 163 12.19 32.46 30.30
CA VAL A 163 13.54 32.24 29.77
C VAL A 163 14.53 33.08 30.55
N GLN A 164 15.55 32.42 31.11
CA GLN A 164 16.76 33.09 31.54
C GLN A 164 17.84 32.87 30.47
N ASP A 165 18.26 33.94 29.80
CA ASP A 165 19.39 33.84 28.87
C ASP A 165 20.64 33.46 29.68
N PRO A 166 21.27 32.30 29.43
CA PRO A 166 22.48 31.95 30.16
C PRO A 166 23.53 33.03 29.88
N ALA A 167 23.95 33.75 30.92
CA ALA A 167 24.91 34.85 30.85
C ALA A 167 26.10 34.50 29.93
N PRO A 168 26.72 35.48 29.24
CA PRO A 168 27.87 35.22 28.38
C PRO A 168 29.11 34.93 29.23
N SER A 169 29.21 33.74 29.81
CA SER A 169 30.32 33.31 30.67
C SER A 169 31.06 32.10 30.11
N ALA A 170 31.30 32.02 28.80
CA ALA A 170 32.21 30.98 28.30
C ALA A 170 32.90 31.23 26.94
N ARG A 171 32.80 32.40 26.31
CA ARG A 171 33.57 32.67 25.06
C ARG A 171 34.94 33.34 25.26
N ARG A 172 35.35 33.67 26.48
CA ARG A 172 36.61 34.42 26.76
C ARG A 172 37.72 33.68 27.50
N SER A 173 37.58 32.41 27.89
CA SER A 173 38.67 31.70 28.60
C SER A 173 39.58 30.85 27.70
N ALA A 174 39.25 30.63 26.42
CA ALA A 174 40.04 29.75 25.54
C ALA A 174 41.26 30.44 24.89
N ASN A 175 41.40 31.77 24.94
CA ASN A 175 42.45 32.50 24.21
C ASN A 175 43.52 33.18 25.09
N ALA A 176 43.53 32.94 26.40
CA ALA A 176 44.50 33.56 27.32
C ALA A 176 45.67 32.65 27.74
N LYS A 177 45.81 31.45 27.16
CA LYS A 177 46.87 30.49 27.53
C LYS A 177 47.90 30.19 26.42
N LYS A 178 48.05 31.11 25.47
CA LYS A 178 49.17 31.15 24.50
C LYS A 178 49.86 32.52 24.56
N ARG A 179 50.60 32.81 25.62
CA ARG A 179 51.74 33.73 25.61
C ARG A 179 52.74 33.25 26.65
#